data_AF-A0A2S4LUX3-F1
#
_entry.id   AF-A0A2S4LUX3-F1
#
_cell.length_a   1.000
_cell.length_b   1.000
_cell.length_c   1.000
_cell.angle_alpha   90.00
_cell.angle_beta   90.00
_cell.angle_gamma   90.00
#
_symmetry.space_group_name_H-M   'P 1'
#
loop_
_entity.id
_entity.type
_entity.pdbx_description
1 polymer ?
#
loop_
_entity_poly.entity_id
_entity_poly.type
_entity_poly.pdbx_seq_one_letter_code
_entity_poly.pdbx_strand_id
1 'polypeptide(L)'
;MTGHPIDTPVEITRQPRGIHCLLRRFKRSQDGATIVEFAMVATPFLMLLAAILETALMFWTSQALEEGVGQASRALLTGQSQTLYKGTASDNATAFKNAICANAPGLIDCTKVTIDVRSYASFAAASTGTTASSPVSGGALNTTGYGYTQPLPGQIVVVRAVLEYKLIFTQWSSALANIGAGKRGIVASATFRAEPFAVPAS
;
A
#
# COMPACT_ATOMS: atom_id res chain seq x y z
N MET A 1 -15.33 -11.55 97.04
CA MET A 1 -16.34 -11.44 95.96
C MET A 1 -16.10 -10.10 95.29
N THR A 2 -15.02 -10.02 94.51
CA THR A 2 -14.98 -10.25 93.04
C THR A 2 -15.40 -8.98 92.30
N GLY A 3 -14.41 -8.09 92.14
CA GLY A 3 -14.45 -7.09 91.09
C GLY A 3 -14.21 -7.76 89.74
N HIS A 4 -14.96 -7.30 88.73
CA HIS A 4 -14.61 -7.49 87.33
C HIS A 4 -15.16 -6.28 86.56
N PRO A 5 -14.30 -5.38 86.06
CA PRO A 5 -14.74 -4.27 85.23
C PRO A 5 -15.07 -4.76 83.83
N ILE A 6 -16.20 -4.26 83.32
CA ILE A 6 -16.73 -4.45 81.97
C ILE A 6 -15.73 -3.90 80.95
N ASP A 7 -15.44 -4.69 79.92
CA ASP A 7 -14.58 -4.36 78.79
C ASP A 7 -14.94 -3.03 78.13
N THR A 8 -13.93 -2.18 77.93
CA THR A 8 -14.01 -1.02 77.03
C THR A 8 -13.68 -1.46 75.60
N PRO A 9 -14.40 -0.96 74.58
CA PRO A 9 -14.10 -1.32 73.20
C PRO A 9 -12.77 -0.69 72.78
N VAL A 10 -11.84 -1.52 72.28
CA VAL A 10 -10.60 -1.08 71.63
C VAL A 10 -10.95 -0.49 70.26
N GLU A 11 -10.89 0.83 70.14
CA GLU A 11 -11.02 1.54 68.88
C GLU A 11 -9.73 1.38 68.05
N ILE A 12 -9.77 0.52 67.03
CA ILE A 12 -8.66 0.37 66.08
C ILE A 12 -8.68 1.55 65.11
N THR A 13 -8.00 2.64 65.47
CA THR A 13 -7.80 3.78 64.58
C THR A 13 -6.87 3.37 63.42
N ARG A 14 -7.42 3.07 62.24
CA ARG A 14 -6.63 2.91 61.01
C ARG A 14 -5.99 4.25 60.66
N GLN A 15 -4.70 4.41 60.96
CA GLN A 15 -3.93 5.56 60.50
C GLN A 15 -3.86 5.58 58.96
N PRO A 16 -4.28 6.69 58.31
CA PRO A 16 -4.13 6.84 56.87
C PRO A 16 -2.64 7.02 56.56
N ARG A 17 -1.99 5.99 55.99
CA ARG A 17 -0.64 6.11 55.42
C ARG A 17 -0.71 7.09 54.25
N GLY A 18 -0.36 8.35 54.54
CA GLY A 18 -0.56 9.47 53.64
C GLY A 18 0.18 9.34 52.30
N ILE A 19 -0.43 9.92 51.28
CA ILE A 19 0.05 10.10 49.89
C ILE A 19 1.50 10.63 49.82
N HIS A 20 1.97 11.32 50.87
CA HIS A 20 3.33 11.84 50.98
C HIS A 20 4.40 10.73 51.01
N CYS A 21 4.09 9.54 51.52
CA CYS A 21 5.00 8.39 51.48
C CYS A 21 5.11 7.81 50.06
N LEU A 22 4.01 7.80 49.30
CA LEU A 22 3.97 7.33 47.92
C LEU A 22 4.76 8.26 46.98
N LEU A 23 4.60 9.58 47.11
CA LEU A 23 5.36 10.57 46.32
C LEU A 23 6.86 10.52 46.60
N ARG A 24 7.26 10.33 47.87
CA ARG A 24 8.68 10.19 48.26
C ARG A 24 9.29 8.88 47.78
N ARG A 25 8.49 7.81 47.67
CA ARG A 25 8.90 6.53 47.09
C ARG A 25 9.03 6.62 45.56
N PHE A 26 8.12 7.31 44.89
CA PHE A 26 8.19 7.58 43.44
C PHE A 26 9.41 8.42 43.07
N LYS A 27 9.74 9.44 43.87
CA LYS A 27 10.94 10.27 43.68
C LYS A 27 12.27 9.51 43.93
N ARG A 28 12.23 8.38 44.64
CA ARG A 28 13.39 7.52 44.93
C ARG A 28 13.52 6.35 43.94
N SER A 29 12.52 6.12 43.09
CA SER A 29 12.56 5.10 42.04
C SER A 29 13.41 5.60 40.86
N GLN A 30 14.66 5.13 40.78
CA GLN A 30 15.57 5.36 39.65
C GLN A 30 15.18 4.54 38.40
N ASP A 31 14.35 3.52 38.57
CA ASP A 31 13.85 2.66 37.48
C ASP A 31 13.11 3.45 36.38
N GLY A 32 12.48 4.58 36.73
CA GLY A 32 11.81 5.45 35.77
C GLY A 32 12.77 6.21 34.85
N ALA A 33 13.97 6.57 35.33
CA ALA A 33 14.97 7.26 34.52
C ALA A 33 15.56 6.33 33.46
N THR A 34 15.83 5.06 33.83
CA THR A 34 16.34 4.04 32.91
C THR A 34 15.38 3.74 31.75
N ILE A 35 14.06 3.76 32.01
CA ILE A 35 13.05 3.57 30.96
C ILE A 35 13.09 4.73 29.96
N VAL A 36 13.26 5.97 30.42
CA VAL A 36 13.31 7.16 29.57
C VAL A 36 14.59 7.17 28.72
N GLU A 37 15.73 6.81 29.30
CA GLU A 37 17.00 6.68 28.57
C GLU A 37 16.92 5.62 27.47
N PHE A 38 16.33 4.46 27.78
CA PHE A 38 16.12 3.41 26.79
C PHE A 38 15.14 3.85 25.69
N ALA A 39 14.03 4.51 26.05
CA ALA A 39 13.06 5.00 25.08
C ALA A 39 13.69 5.98 24.08
N MET A 40 14.60 6.85 24.53
CA MET A 40 15.28 7.83 23.67
C MET A 40 16.10 7.17 22.56
N VAL A 41 16.67 5.98 22.78
CA VAL A 41 17.41 5.20 21.78
C VAL A 41 16.50 4.23 21.02
N ALA A 42 15.55 3.60 21.71
CA ALA A 42 14.63 2.64 21.12
C ALA A 42 13.69 3.28 20.09
N THR A 43 13.20 4.51 20.33
CA THR A 43 12.30 5.20 19.40
C THR A 43 12.91 5.40 17.99
N PRO A 44 14.07 6.05 17.81
CA PRO A 44 14.67 6.20 16.48
C PRO A 44 15.05 4.86 15.84
N PHE A 45 15.46 3.86 16.64
CA PHE A 45 15.72 2.50 16.14
C PHE A 45 14.46 1.84 15.56
N LEU A 46 13.34 1.88 16.29
CA LEU A 46 12.07 1.31 15.83
C LEU A 46 11.49 2.07 14.62
N MET A 47 11.67 3.40 14.57
CA MET A 47 11.30 4.21 13.40
C MET A 47 12.11 3.81 12.16
N LEU A 48 13.42 3.61 12.31
CA LEU A 48 14.27 3.15 11.22
C LEU A 48 13.88 1.74 10.77
N LEU A 49 13.63 0.82 11.70
CA LEU A 49 13.18 -0.54 11.40
C LEU A 49 11.83 -0.53 10.67
N ALA A 50 10.87 0.28 11.12
CA ALA A 50 9.60 0.50 10.45
C ALA A 50 9.77 1.03 9.03
N ALA A 51 10.70 1.97 8.81
CA ALA A 51 11.00 2.51 7.48
C ALA A 51 11.62 1.45 6.54
N ILE A 52 12.51 0.59 7.05
CA ILE A 52 13.10 -0.51 6.28
C ILE A 52 12.02 -1.52 5.87
N LEU A 53 11.17 -1.95 6.81
CA LEU A 53 10.09 -2.89 6.54
C LEU A 53 9.08 -2.34 5.52
N GLU A 54 8.69 -1.08 5.66
CA GLU A 54 7.81 -0.40 4.71
C GLU A 54 8.43 -0.38 3.31
N THR A 55 9.71 0.01 3.22
CA THR A 55 10.41 0.11 1.94
C THR A 55 10.51 -1.27 1.26
N ALA A 56 10.79 -2.31 2.03
CA ALA A 56 10.82 -3.68 1.53
C ALA A 56 9.45 -4.13 0.99
N LEU A 57 8.36 -3.87 1.73
CA LEU A 57 7.00 -4.19 1.28
C LEU A 57 6.61 -3.41 0.02
N MET A 58 6.92 -2.12 -0.02
CA MET A 58 6.68 -1.27 -1.19
C MET A 58 7.39 -1.80 -2.44
N PHE A 59 8.65 -2.21 -2.33
CA PHE A 59 9.39 -2.80 -3.46
C PHE A 59 8.84 -4.16 -3.88
N TRP A 60 8.47 -5.00 -2.91
CA TRP A 60 7.80 -6.27 -3.22
C TRP A 60 6.51 -6.02 -3.99
N THR A 61 5.63 -5.14 -3.50
CA THR A 61 4.38 -4.80 -4.18
C THR A 61 4.63 -4.27 -5.60
N SER A 62 5.68 -3.47 -5.80
CA SER A 62 6.08 -2.97 -7.11
C SER A 62 6.47 -4.09 -8.06
N GLN A 63 7.35 -5.01 -7.62
CA GLN A 63 7.77 -6.17 -8.41
C GLN A 63 6.60 -7.10 -8.74
N ALA A 64 5.74 -7.36 -7.76
CA ALA A 64 4.56 -8.21 -7.96
C ALA A 64 3.57 -7.60 -8.97
N LEU A 65 3.41 -6.27 -8.97
CA LEU A 65 2.58 -5.57 -9.94
C LEU A 65 3.21 -5.60 -11.35
N GLU A 66 4.52 -5.38 -11.46
CA GLU A 66 5.26 -5.48 -12.73
C GLU A 66 5.18 -6.88 -13.34
N GLU A 67 5.35 -7.91 -12.51
CA GLU A 67 5.20 -9.30 -12.93
C GLU A 67 3.76 -9.57 -13.41
N GLY A 68 2.75 -9.15 -12.64
CA GLY A 68 1.35 -9.33 -13.04
C GLY A 68 1.01 -8.63 -14.36
N VAL A 69 1.51 -7.41 -14.57
CA VAL A 69 1.38 -6.70 -15.86
C VAL A 69 2.10 -7.46 -16.97
N GLY A 70 3.33 -7.92 -16.74
CA GLY A 70 4.11 -8.66 -17.72
C GLY A 70 3.43 -9.97 -18.14
N GLN A 71 2.90 -10.74 -17.19
CA GLN A 71 2.22 -12.00 -17.46
C GLN A 71 0.87 -11.77 -18.18
N ALA A 72 0.02 -10.88 -17.68
CA ALA A 72 -1.26 -10.58 -18.30
C ALA A 72 -1.12 -10.00 -19.71
N SER A 73 -0.08 -9.17 -19.94
CA SER A 73 0.19 -8.55 -21.25
C SER A 73 0.53 -9.57 -22.33
N ARG A 74 0.96 -10.80 -22.00
CA ARG A 74 1.21 -11.84 -23.01
C ARG A 74 -0.03 -12.19 -23.83
N ALA A 75 -1.22 -12.14 -23.21
CA ALA A 75 -2.48 -12.37 -23.93
C ALA A 75 -2.79 -11.24 -24.93
N LEU A 76 -2.35 -10.01 -24.64
CA LEU A 76 -2.44 -8.89 -25.58
C LEU A 76 -1.41 -9.01 -26.71
N LEU A 77 -0.18 -9.39 -26.37
CA LEU A 77 0.92 -9.57 -27.31
C LEU A 77 0.60 -10.63 -28.38
N THR A 78 0.08 -11.78 -27.96
CA THR A 78 -0.18 -12.96 -28.81
C THR A 78 -1.57 -12.96 -29.45
N GLY A 79 -2.41 -11.96 -29.15
CA GLY A 79 -3.78 -11.87 -29.68
C GLY A 79 -4.82 -12.74 -28.97
N GLN A 80 -4.46 -13.55 -27.96
CA GLN A 80 -5.41 -14.33 -27.17
C GLN A 80 -6.50 -13.47 -26.51
N SER A 81 -6.17 -12.20 -26.23
CA SER A 81 -7.13 -11.19 -25.74
C SER A 81 -8.38 -11.05 -26.61
N GLN A 82 -8.29 -11.28 -27.93
CA GLN A 82 -9.43 -11.19 -28.86
C GLN A 82 -10.54 -12.20 -28.55
N THR A 83 -10.17 -13.34 -27.97
CA THR A 83 -11.14 -14.38 -27.59
C THR A 83 -11.51 -14.30 -26.11
N LEU A 84 -10.58 -13.89 -25.25
CA LEU A 84 -10.77 -13.77 -23.80
C LEU A 84 -11.61 -12.55 -23.40
N TYR A 85 -11.47 -11.44 -24.11
CA TYR A 85 -12.05 -10.14 -23.75
C TYR A 85 -12.99 -9.64 -24.84
N LYS A 86 -14.21 -10.20 -24.87
CA LYS A 86 -15.25 -9.91 -25.88
C LYS A 86 -16.34 -8.94 -25.41
N GLY A 87 -16.19 -8.38 -24.20
CA GLY A 87 -17.17 -7.48 -23.60
C GLY A 87 -17.01 -6.06 -24.10
N THR A 88 -17.67 -5.13 -23.40
CA THR A 88 -17.40 -3.70 -23.59
C THR A 88 -15.97 -3.35 -23.18
N ALA A 89 -15.46 -2.18 -23.58
CA ALA A 89 -14.15 -1.71 -23.13
C ALA A 89 -14.01 -1.72 -21.59
N SER A 90 -15.09 -1.40 -20.86
CA SER A 90 -15.10 -1.44 -19.39
C SER A 90 -15.00 -2.86 -18.82
N ASP A 91 -15.70 -3.81 -19.43
CA ASP A 91 -15.66 -5.22 -19.01
C ASP A 91 -14.28 -5.82 -19.27
N ASN A 92 -13.71 -5.53 -20.44
CA ASN A 92 -12.38 -5.98 -20.83
C ASN A 92 -11.30 -5.38 -19.94
N ALA A 93 -11.42 -4.09 -19.59
CA ALA A 93 -10.55 -3.44 -18.62
C ALA A 93 -10.58 -4.15 -17.26
N THR A 94 -11.78 -4.51 -16.79
CA THR A 94 -11.97 -5.21 -15.52
C THR A 94 -11.41 -6.63 -15.57
N ALA A 95 -11.67 -7.37 -16.65
CA ALA A 95 -11.14 -8.72 -16.84
C ALA A 95 -9.61 -8.73 -16.91
N PHE A 96 -9.01 -7.77 -17.62
CA PHE A 96 -7.56 -7.60 -17.68
C PHE A 96 -6.95 -7.21 -16.33
N LYS A 97 -7.58 -6.28 -15.60
CA LYS A 97 -7.20 -5.93 -14.23
C LYS A 97 -7.21 -7.15 -13.32
N ASN A 98 -8.26 -7.97 -13.38
CA ASN A 98 -8.36 -9.18 -12.57
C ASN A 98 -7.26 -10.18 -12.93
N ALA A 99 -6.90 -10.30 -14.21
CA ALA A 99 -5.78 -11.14 -14.65
C ALA A 99 -4.42 -10.66 -14.10
N ILE A 100 -4.19 -9.34 -14.01
CA ILE A 100 -3.01 -8.79 -13.34
C ILE A 100 -3.00 -9.18 -11.87
N CYS A 101 -4.10 -8.91 -11.16
CA CYS A 101 -4.20 -9.12 -9.71
C CYS A 101 -4.12 -10.59 -9.30
N ALA A 102 -4.48 -11.53 -10.17
CA ALA A 102 -4.38 -12.97 -9.91
C ALA A 102 -2.94 -13.44 -9.62
N ASN A 103 -1.94 -12.69 -10.08
CA ASN A 103 -0.52 -13.04 -9.88
C ASN A 103 0.01 -12.65 -8.48
N ALA A 104 -0.68 -11.76 -7.75
CA ALA A 104 -0.22 -11.25 -6.48
C ALA A 104 -1.36 -11.15 -5.43
N PRO A 105 -2.07 -12.26 -5.16
CA PRO A 105 -3.18 -12.27 -4.21
C PRO A 105 -2.68 -11.92 -2.80
N GLY A 106 -3.40 -11.03 -2.12
CA GLY A 106 -3.13 -10.63 -0.73
C GLY A 106 -2.09 -9.50 -0.57
N LEU A 107 -1.22 -9.27 -1.55
CA LEU A 107 -0.25 -8.16 -1.53
C LEU A 107 -0.77 -6.90 -2.23
N ILE A 108 -1.61 -7.08 -3.26
CA ILE A 108 -2.18 -6.00 -4.06
C ILE A 108 -3.69 -5.93 -3.79
N ASP A 109 -4.16 -4.77 -3.32
CA ASP A 109 -5.61 -4.48 -3.32
C ASP A 109 -6.06 -4.12 -4.74
N CYS A 110 -6.66 -5.10 -5.42
CA CYS A 110 -7.12 -4.94 -6.80
C CYS A 110 -8.21 -3.86 -6.98
N THR A 111 -8.87 -3.44 -5.90
CA THR A 111 -9.83 -2.32 -5.95
C THR A 111 -9.13 -0.98 -6.11
N LYS A 112 -7.85 -0.90 -5.76
CA LYS A 112 -6.99 0.29 -5.86
C LYS A 112 -6.10 0.29 -7.10
N VAL A 113 -6.24 -0.72 -7.96
CA VAL A 113 -5.56 -0.80 -9.25
C VAL A 113 -6.45 -0.20 -10.33
N THR A 114 -5.91 0.76 -11.09
CA THR A 114 -6.51 1.25 -12.33
C THR A 114 -5.60 0.91 -13.49
N ILE A 115 -6.17 0.45 -14.60
CA ILE A 115 -5.40 0.03 -15.79
C ILE A 115 -5.72 0.93 -16.98
N ASP A 116 -4.75 1.05 -17.88
CA ASP A 116 -4.86 1.69 -19.18
C ASP A 116 -4.20 0.80 -20.23
N VAL A 117 -4.95 0.40 -21.24
CA VAL A 117 -4.46 -0.38 -22.38
C VAL A 117 -4.78 0.41 -23.63
N ARG A 118 -3.74 0.93 -24.29
CA ARG A 118 -3.87 1.73 -25.51
C ARG A 118 -3.03 1.17 -26.63
N SER A 119 -3.57 1.23 -27.85
CA SER A 119 -2.84 0.89 -29.06
C SER A 119 -2.49 2.13 -29.88
N TYR A 120 -1.34 2.08 -30.55
CA TYR A 120 -0.76 3.16 -31.33
C TYR A 120 -0.19 2.62 -32.65
N ALA A 121 -0.13 3.48 -33.65
CA ALA A 121 0.43 3.15 -34.97
C ALA A 121 1.98 3.06 -34.95
N SER A 122 2.65 3.73 -34.01
CA SER A 122 4.10 3.76 -33.89
C SER A 122 4.56 4.06 -32.46
N PHE A 123 5.82 3.75 -32.14
CA PHE A 123 6.42 4.10 -30.85
C PHE A 123 6.49 5.61 -30.62
N ALA A 124 6.65 6.41 -31.69
CA ALA A 124 6.62 7.87 -31.60
C ALA A 124 5.23 8.37 -31.20
N ALA A 125 4.16 7.82 -31.78
CA ALA A 125 2.78 8.14 -31.38
C ALA A 125 2.49 7.69 -29.94
N ALA A 126 3.00 6.53 -29.53
CA ALA A 126 2.89 6.05 -28.15
C ALA A 126 3.60 6.99 -27.16
N SER A 127 4.80 7.47 -27.50
CA SER A 127 5.53 8.45 -26.69
C SER A 127 4.71 9.73 -26.51
N THR A 128 4.29 10.38 -27.59
CA THR A 128 3.49 11.62 -27.53
C THR A 128 2.15 11.43 -26.80
N GLY A 129 1.48 10.30 -27.02
CA GLY A 129 0.18 10.00 -26.40
C GLY A 129 0.24 9.67 -24.91
N THR A 130 1.42 9.29 -24.40
CA THR A 130 1.64 8.97 -22.99
C THR A 130 2.30 10.11 -22.21
N THR A 131 3.16 10.92 -22.83
CA THR A 131 3.84 12.07 -22.18
C THR A 131 2.87 13.11 -21.63
N ALA A 132 1.70 13.30 -22.26
CA ALA A 132 0.67 14.20 -21.78
C ALA A 132 -0.10 13.67 -20.55
N SER A 133 0.12 12.41 -20.16
CA SER A 133 -0.65 11.71 -19.11
C SER A 133 0.28 10.99 -18.14
N SER A 134 1.11 11.76 -17.41
CA SER A 134 1.91 11.20 -16.31
C SER A 134 0.98 10.51 -15.30
N PRO A 135 1.18 9.23 -14.98
CA PRO A 135 0.31 8.47 -14.09
C PRO A 135 0.23 9.03 -12.65
N VAL A 136 1.26 9.77 -12.24
CA VAL A 136 1.32 10.51 -10.99
C VAL A 136 1.51 11.98 -11.32
N SER A 137 0.55 12.82 -10.94
CA SER A 137 0.59 14.27 -11.21
C SER A 137 -0.21 15.02 -10.15
N GLY A 138 0.25 16.22 -9.78
CA GLY A 138 -0.46 17.09 -8.83
C GLY A 138 -0.66 16.49 -7.43
N GLY A 139 0.16 15.51 -7.03
CA GLY A 139 0.01 14.81 -5.75
C GLY A 139 -1.15 13.81 -5.72
N ALA A 140 -1.60 13.32 -6.89
CA ALA A 140 -2.60 12.28 -7.02
C ALA A 140 -2.27 11.33 -8.19
N LEU A 141 -2.98 10.21 -8.27
CA LEU A 141 -3.00 9.40 -9.49
C LEU A 141 -3.81 10.14 -10.57
N ASN A 142 -3.22 10.31 -11.74
CA ASN A 142 -3.91 10.86 -12.90
C ASN A 142 -4.33 9.71 -13.83
N THR A 143 -5.57 9.27 -13.66
CA THR A 143 -6.20 8.21 -14.46
C THR A 143 -7.17 8.76 -15.50
N THR A 144 -7.16 10.07 -15.74
CA THR A 144 -8.05 10.71 -16.71
C THR A 144 -7.77 10.16 -18.11
N GLY A 145 -8.84 9.71 -18.78
CA GLY A 145 -8.74 9.14 -20.12
C GLY A 145 -8.15 7.74 -20.18
N TYR A 146 -7.96 7.07 -19.03
CA TYR A 146 -7.59 5.67 -19.00
C TYR A 146 -8.74 4.83 -19.57
N GLY A 147 -8.39 3.82 -20.36
CA GLY A 147 -9.37 2.94 -20.96
C GLY A 147 -8.76 1.66 -21.46
N TYR A 148 -9.56 0.90 -22.19
CA TYR A 148 -9.13 -0.34 -22.80
C TYR A 148 -9.45 -0.32 -24.28
N THR A 149 -8.40 -0.34 -25.09
CA THR A 149 -8.48 -0.52 -26.54
C THR A 149 -7.93 -1.89 -26.87
N GLN A 150 -8.78 -2.72 -27.48
CA GLN A 150 -8.40 -4.05 -27.91
C GLN A 150 -7.28 -3.95 -28.99
N PRO A 151 -6.10 -4.57 -28.78
CA PRO A 151 -5.00 -4.44 -29.72
C PRO A 151 -5.24 -5.23 -31.00
N LEU A 152 -4.94 -4.62 -32.15
CA LEU A 152 -4.95 -5.28 -33.45
C LEU A 152 -3.56 -5.84 -33.82
N PRO A 153 -3.49 -6.78 -34.78
CA PRO A 153 -2.22 -7.38 -35.21
C PRO A 153 -1.20 -6.31 -35.61
N GLY A 154 0.04 -6.45 -35.13
CA GLY A 154 1.15 -5.58 -35.51
C GLY A 154 1.14 -4.16 -34.92
N GLN A 155 0.14 -3.78 -34.11
CA GLN A 155 0.08 -2.47 -33.45
C GLN A 155 1.05 -2.36 -32.26
N ILE A 156 1.44 -1.13 -31.92
CA ILE A 156 2.16 -0.86 -30.67
C ILE A 156 1.16 -0.75 -29.54
N VAL A 157 1.35 -1.49 -28.47
CA VAL A 157 0.48 -1.51 -27.29
C VAL A 157 1.24 -0.95 -26.11
N VAL A 158 0.60 -0.03 -25.39
CA VAL A 158 1.08 0.47 -24.10
C VAL A 158 0.07 0.06 -23.04
N VAL A 159 0.55 -0.71 -22.08
CA VAL A 159 -0.18 -1.12 -20.88
C VAL A 159 0.38 -0.35 -19.70
N ARG A 160 -0.49 0.25 -18.89
CA ARG A 160 -0.14 0.91 -17.64
C ARG A 160 -1.08 0.41 -16.55
N ALA A 161 -0.54 -0.01 -15.43
CA ALA A 161 -1.28 -0.28 -14.21
C ALA A 161 -0.77 0.66 -13.13
N VAL A 162 -1.71 1.38 -12.51
CA VAL A 162 -1.42 2.27 -11.39
C VAL A 162 -2.10 1.73 -10.15
N LEU A 163 -1.35 1.68 -9.05
CA LEU A 163 -1.82 1.23 -7.76
C LEU A 163 -1.68 2.38 -6.74
N GLU A 164 -2.77 2.68 -6.05
CA GLU A 164 -2.72 3.50 -4.83
C GLU A 164 -2.25 2.63 -3.65
N TYR A 165 -0.99 2.77 -3.27
CA TYR A 165 -0.39 2.08 -2.13
C TYR A 165 -0.51 2.92 -0.86
N LYS A 166 -1.14 2.38 0.18
CA LYS A 166 -1.21 3.04 1.50
C LYS A 166 0.00 2.64 2.32
N LEU A 167 0.77 3.64 2.77
CA LEU A 167 1.88 3.40 3.69
C LEU A 167 1.32 2.98 5.06
N ILE A 168 1.92 2.02 5.77
CA ILE A 168 1.37 1.54 7.05
C ILE A 168 2.28 1.96 8.21
N PHE A 169 3.57 1.66 8.12
CA PHE A 169 4.58 1.86 9.16
C PHE A 169 5.23 3.25 9.12
N THR A 170 5.16 3.95 8.00
CA THR A 170 5.81 5.27 7.81
C THR A 170 4.84 6.44 7.78
N GLN A 171 3.64 6.31 8.35
CA GLN A 171 2.65 7.41 8.39
C GLN A 171 3.15 8.70 9.07
N TRP A 172 4.18 8.59 9.90
CA TRP A 172 4.85 9.71 10.56
C TRP A 172 5.77 10.52 9.63
N SER A 173 6.05 10.03 8.42
CA SER A 173 6.94 10.65 7.44
C SER A 173 6.27 10.78 6.06
N SER A 174 6.58 11.86 5.34
CA SER A 174 6.17 12.05 3.96
C SER A 174 7.21 11.57 2.93
N ALA A 175 8.37 11.08 3.38
CA ALA A 175 9.50 10.76 2.49
C ALA A 175 9.18 9.72 1.40
N LEU A 176 8.30 8.75 1.70
CA LEU A 176 7.86 7.73 0.74
C LEU A 176 6.56 8.10 0.01
N ALA A 177 5.83 9.12 0.47
CA ALA A 177 4.55 9.50 -0.11
C ALA A 177 4.74 10.37 -1.36
N ASN A 178 3.95 10.13 -2.40
CA ASN A 178 3.92 10.96 -3.61
C ASN A 178 2.48 11.28 -4.10
N ILE A 179 1.45 10.68 -3.50
CA ILE A 179 0.04 10.92 -3.83
C ILE A 179 -0.79 11.26 -2.58
N GLY A 180 -0.61 12.46 -2.05
CA GLY A 180 -1.27 12.90 -0.84
C GLY A 180 -0.67 12.28 0.43
N ALA A 181 -1.31 12.52 1.57
CA ALA A 181 -0.77 12.15 2.87
C ALA A 181 -0.77 10.62 3.09
N GLY A 182 0.41 10.06 3.35
CA GLY A 182 0.56 8.66 3.73
C GLY A 182 0.28 7.64 2.62
N LYS A 183 0.32 8.06 1.35
CA LYS A 183 0.08 7.20 0.19
C LYS A 183 1.13 7.39 -0.90
N ARG A 184 1.38 6.31 -1.64
CA ARG A 184 2.30 6.25 -2.76
C ARG A 184 1.64 5.64 -3.99
N GLY A 185 1.80 6.27 -5.15
CA GLY A 185 1.42 5.73 -6.44
C GLY A 185 2.52 4.82 -6.92
N ILE A 186 2.19 3.55 -7.11
CA ILE A 186 3.04 2.55 -7.76
C ILE A 186 2.57 2.42 -9.19
N VAL A 187 3.50 2.46 -10.15
CA VAL A 187 3.21 2.41 -11.57
C VAL A 187 3.99 1.25 -12.17
N ALA A 188 3.28 0.34 -12.82
CA ALA A 188 3.86 -0.69 -13.67
C ALA A 188 3.43 -0.44 -15.12
N SER A 189 4.34 -0.60 -16.08
CA SER A 189 4.02 -0.42 -17.49
C SER A 189 4.74 -1.42 -18.37
N ALA A 190 4.06 -1.87 -19.43
CA ALA A 190 4.64 -2.67 -20.49
C ALA A 190 4.34 -2.01 -21.83
N THR A 191 5.34 -1.95 -22.72
CA THR A 191 5.16 -1.45 -24.08
C THR A 191 5.74 -2.47 -25.06
N PHE A 192 4.96 -2.89 -26.04
CA PHE A 192 5.36 -3.94 -26.98
C PHE A 192 4.65 -3.78 -28.33
N ARG A 193 5.13 -4.46 -29.36
CA ARG A 193 4.43 -4.61 -30.63
C ARG A 193 3.68 -5.94 -30.63
N ALA A 194 2.37 -5.89 -30.82
CA ALA A 194 1.52 -7.06 -30.96
C ALA A 194 2.01 -7.95 -32.12
N GLU A 195 1.99 -9.26 -31.91
CA GLU A 195 2.36 -10.24 -32.92
C GLU A 195 1.41 -10.18 -34.13
N PRO A 196 1.85 -10.66 -35.30
CA PRO A 196 0.92 -10.92 -36.40
C PRO A 196 0.07 -12.16 -36.03
N PHE A 197 -1.17 -11.92 -35.62
CA PHE A 197 -2.15 -12.98 -35.32
C PHE A 197 -3.40 -12.84 -36.19
N ALA A 198 -4.14 -13.94 -36.37
CA ALA A 198 -5.44 -13.92 -37.02
C ALA A 198 -6.50 -13.35 -36.06
N VAL A 199 -7.30 -12.39 -36.54
CA VAL A 199 -8.45 -11.88 -35.79
C VAL A 199 -9.62 -12.85 -36.00
N PRO A 200 -10.26 -13.38 -34.94
CA PRO A 200 -11.44 -14.22 -35.09
C PRO A 200 -12.52 -13.46 -35.87
N ALA A 201 -13.16 -14.09 -36.85
CA ALA A 201 -14.32 -13.50 -37.52
C ALA A 201 -15.43 -13.24 -36.49
N SER A 202 -15.86 -11.99 -36.41
CA SER A 202 -16.95 -11.50 -35.56
C SER A 202 -18.32 -11.98 -36.02
#